data_AF-A0A7C2IBE4-F1
#
_entry.id   AF-A0A7C2IBE4-F1
#
_cell.length_a   1.000
_cell.length_b   1.000
_cell.length_c   1.000
_cell.angle_alpha   90.00
_cell.angle_beta   90.00
_cell.angle_gamma   90.00
#
_symmetry.space_group_name_H-M   'P 1'
#
loop_
_entity.id
_entity.type
_entity.pdbx_description
1 polymer ?
#
loop_
_entity_poly.entity_id
_entity_poly.type
_entity_poly.pdbx_seq_one_letter_code
_entity_poly.pdbx_strand_id
1 'polypeptide(L)'
;AGGAFDQRKMEERPDILVYSTEPLKQGIEVSGPIEVTLYVSSDAKDTDFTVKLIDVYPDGRAYNLDETIQRMRYRNGYDKPQVWMEAGKVYKVTLQPMTTSNYFEAGHRIRLEVSSSNFPRFDRNMNTGGKNYDETRGVVARNAVHHSKQYPSELKITVVKK
;
A
#
# COMPACT_ATOMS: atom_id res chain seq x y z
N ALA A 1 1.69 2.59 16.19
CA ALA A 1 1.22 1.45 16.99
C ALA A 1 0.55 0.46 16.05
N GLY A 2 0.72 -0.84 16.25
CA GLY A 2 -0.06 -1.85 15.52
C GLY A 2 -1.46 -1.98 16.12
N GLY A 3 -2.45 -2.35 15.30
CA GLY A 3 -3.85 -2.51 15.72
C GLY A 3 -4.83 -1.85 14.76
N ALA A 4 -6.13 -2.02 15.03
CA ALA A 4 -7.20 -1.38 14.27
C ALA A 4 -7.43 0.04 14.78
N PHE A 5 -7.14 1.03 13.94
CA PHE A 5 -7.35 2.45 14.22
C PHE A 5 -8.21 3.07 13.12
N ASP A 6 -9.02 4.05 13.50
CA ASP A 6 -9.78 4.85 12.54
C ASP A 6 -8.83 5.70 11.68
N GLN A 7 -8.76 5.43 10.38
CA GLN A 7 -7.81 6.04 9.45
C GLN A 7 -8.28 7.39 8.88
N ARG A 8 -9.54 7.81 9.09
CA ARG A 8 -10.12 9.01 8.43
C ARG A 8 -9.25 10.27 8.49
N LYS A 9 -8.60 10.54 9.64
CA LYS A 9 -7.70 11.70 9.78
C LYS A 9 -6.45 11.62 8.91
N MET A 10 -5.95 10.42 8.63
CA MET A 10 -4.79 10.20 7.78
C MET A 10 -5.18 10.34 6.30
N GLU A 11 -6.37 9.83 5.92
CA GLU A 11 -6.91 9.87 4.55
C GLU A 11 -7.06 11.30 3.98
N GLU A 12 -7.15 12.32 4.84
CA GLU A 12 -7.19 13.73 4.43
C GLU A 12 -5.86 14.22 3.82
N ARG A 13 -4.78 13.47 4.01
CA ARG A 13 -3.46 13.87 3.50
C ARG A 13 -3.36 13.66 1.99
N PRO A 14 -2.77 14.63 1.25
CA PRO A 14 -2.65 14.53 -0.20
C PRO A 14 -1.68 13.45 -0.68
N ASP A 15 -0.86 12.88 0.21
CA ASP A 15 0.09 11.81 -0.09
C ASP A 15 -0.45 10.41 0.25
N ILE A 16 -1.74 10.29 0.60
CA ILE A 16 -2.44 9.02 0.73
C ILE A 16 -3.47 8.91 -0.39
N LEU A 17 -3.23 7.98 -1.31
CA LEU A 17 -4.16 7.66 -2.38
C LEU A 17 -5.19 6.67 -1.83
N VAL A 18 -6.47 7.05 -1.89
CA VAL A 18 -7.59 6.26 -1.34
C VAL A 18 -8.41 5.66 -2.45
N TYR A 19 -8.43 4.34 -2.56
CA TYR A 19 -9.22 3.58 -3.53
C TYR A 19 -10.28 2.78 -2.78
N SER A 20 -11.56 2.93 -3.13
CA SER A 20 -12.66 2.21 -2.47
C SER A 20 -13.57 1.55 -3.50
N THR A 21 -14.09 0.39 -3.16
CA THR A 21 -15.23 -0.18 -3.89
C THR A 21 -16.48 0.67 -3.67
N GLU A 22 -17.51 0.41 -4.47
CA GLU A 22 -18.88 0.74 -4.07
C GLU A 22 -19.29 -0.01 -2.79
N PRO A 23 -20.33 0.44 -2.07
CA PRO A 23 -20.86 -0.32 -0.94
C PRO A 23 -21.24 -1.72 -1.38
N LEU A 24 -20.85 -2.70 -0.59
CA LEU A 24 -21.12 -4.10 -0.87
C LEU A 24 -22.63 -4.35 -0.78
N LYS A 25 -23.20 -4.95 -1.82
CA LYS A 25 -24.64 -5.28 -1.86
C LYS A 25 -25.01 -6.40 -0.88
N GLN A 26 -24.05 -7.27 -0.58
CA GLN A 26 -24.17 -8.39 0.34
C GLN A 26 -22.85 -8.54 1.08
N GLY A 27 -22.89 -9.04 2.31
CA GLY A 27 -21.67 -9.23 3.07
C GLY A 27 -20.80 -10.33 2.47
N ILE A 28 -19.48 -10.14 2.54
CA ILE A 28 -18.48 -11.07 2.03
C ILE A 28 -17.43 -11.36 3.09
N GLU A 29 -17.01 -12.62 3.18
CA GLU A 29 -15.91 -13.02 4.04
C GLU A 29 -14.62 -13.00 3.23
N VAL A 30 -13.64 -12.24 3.73
CA VAL A 30 -12.28 -12.22 3.21
C VAL A 30 -11.38 -12.86 4.26
N SER A 31 -11.01 -14.12 4.03
CA SER A 31 -10.23 -14.92 4.96
C SER A 31 -9.10 -15.63 4.21
N GLY A 32 -7.86 -15.19 4.44
CA GLY A 32 -6.66 -15.76 3.85
C GLY A 32 -5.65 -14.71 3.37
N PRO A 33 -4.72 -15.12 2.49
CA PRO A 33 -3.72 -14.23 1.93
C PRO A 33 -4.31 -13.06 1.15
N ILE A 34 -3.62 -11.93 1.23
CA ILE A 34 -3.86 -10.73 0.44
C ILE A 34 -2.59 -10.45 -0.37
N GLU A 35 -2.73 -10.31 -1.68
CA GLU A 35 -1.65 -9.98 -2.59
C GLU A 35 -1.92 -8.63 -3.24
N VAL A 36 -0.93 -7.74 -3.22
CA VAL A 36 -1.02 -6.45 -3.90
C VAL A 36 0.09 -6.34 -4.92
N THR A 37 -0.30 -6.07 -6.16
CA THR A 37 0.63 -5.74 -7.24
C THR A 37 0.39 -4.31 -7.67
N LEU A 38 1.42 -3.47 -7.57
CA LEU A 38 1.37 -2.09 -8.03
C LEU A 38 2.30 -1.90 -9.24
N TYR A 39 1.88 -1.05 -10.15
CA TYR A 39 2.73 -0.46 -11.17
C TYR A 39 3.04 0.97 -10.73
N VAL A 40 4.31 1.25 -10.48
CA VAL A 40 4.74 2.48 -9.82
C VAL A 40 5.90 3.14 -10.55
N SER A 41 6.00 4.45 -10.44
CA SER A 41 7.17 5.22 -10.86
C SER A 41 7.52 6.27 -9.82
N SER A 42 8.77 6.73 -9.87
CA SER A 42 9.28 7.82 -9.04
C SER A 42 10.25 8.67 -9.86
N ASP A 43 10.45 9.92 -9.47
CA ASP A 43 11.60 10.73 -9.90
C ASP A 43 12.85 10.49 -9.04
N ALA A 44 12.72 9.79 -7.91
CA ALA A 44 13.81 9.46 -7.02
C ALA A 44 14.50 8.13 -7.38
N LYS A 45 15.75 7.98 -6.94
CA LYS A 45 16.57 6.78 -7.17
C LYS A 45 16.11 5.57 -6.35
N ASP A 46 15.49 5.84 -5.20
CA ASP A 46 14.84 4.88 -4.31
C ASP A 46 13.67 5.58 -3.61
N THR A 47 12.68 4.82 -3.18
CA THR A 47 11.53 5.27 -2.38
C THR A 47 10.86 4.04 -1.77
N ASP A 48 9.90 4.25 -0.88
CA ASP A 48 9.00 3.20 -0.42
C ASP A 48 7.61 3.34 -1.07
N PHE A 49 6.88 2.23 -1.16
CA PHE A 49 5.44 2.19 -1.39
C PHE A 49 4.79 1.36 -0.28
N THR A 50 3.79 1.93 0.38
CA THR A 50 3.02 1.30 1.46
C THR A 50 1.60 1.04 1.00
N VAL A 51 1.00 -0.04 1.49
CA VAL A 51 -0.42 -0.30 1.30
C VAL A 51 -1.08 -0.65 2.61
N LYS A 52 -2.35 -0.26 2.77
CA LYS A 52 -3.21 -0.69 3.87
C LYS A 52 -4.54 -1.17 3.32
N LEU A 53 -4.99 -2.34 3.78
CA LEU A 53 -6.35 -2.81 3.56
C LEU A 53 -7.25 -2.30 4.68
N ILE A 54 -8.35 -1.67 4.34
CA ILE A 54 -9.26 -0.99 5.25
C ILE A 54 -10.69 -1.50 5.07
N ASP A 55 -11.39 -1.70 6.18
CA ASP A 55 -12.84 -1.89 6.23
C ASP A 55 -13.53 -0.57 6.56
N VAL A 56 -14.34 -0.08 5.62
CA VAL A 56 -15.07 1.18 5.75
C VAL A 56 -16.52 0.90 6.04
N TYR A 57 -16.97 1.34 7.20
CA TYR A 57 -18.32 1.17 7.71
C TYR A 57 -19.28 2.17 7.03
N PRO A 58 -20.60 1.90 7.03
CA PRO A 58 -21.59 2.79 6.44
C PRO A 58 -21.63 4.20 7.06
N ASP A 59 -21.22 4.34 8.33
CA ASP A 59 -21.11 5.62 9.03
C ASP A 59 -19.78 6.36 8.79
N GLY A 60 -18.94 5.80 7.92
CA GLY A 60 -17.66 6.36 7.50
C GLY A 60 -16.46 5.95 8.34
N ARG A 61 -16.62 5.28 9.49
CA ARG A 61 -15.46 4.75 10.24
C ARG A 61 -14.64 3.82 9.34
N ALA A 62 -13.31 3.97 9.38
CA ALA A 62 -12.40 3.27 8.48
C ALA A 62 -11.31 2.56 9.28
N TYR A 63 -11.42 1.24 9.48
CA TYR A 63 -10.49 0.47 10.29
C TYR A 63 -9.51 -0.32 9.43
N ASN A 64 -8.22 -0.14 9.67
CA ASN A 64 -7.19 -0.93 9.00
C ASN A 64 -7.20 -2.38 9.49
N LEU A 65 -7.09 -3.30 8.53
CA LEU A 65 -7.04 -4.75 8.76
C LEU A 65 -5.59 -5.24 8.75
N ASP A 66 -4.85 -4.92 7.69
CA ASP A 66 -3.43 -5.23 7.57
C ASP A 66 -2.73 -4.17 6.71
N GLU A 67 -1.42 -4.05 6.87
CA GLU A 67 -0.60 -3.07 6.17
C GLU A 67 0.83 -3.57 5.96
N THR A 68 1.39 -3.21 4.81
CA THR A 68 2.75 -3.61 4.42
C THR A 68 3.48 -2.48 3.68
N ILE A 69 4.79 -2.67 3.46
CA ILE A 69 5.68 -1.75 2.78
C ILE A 69 6.59 -2.51 1.82
N GLN A 70 6.94 -1.88 0.70
CA GLN A 70 8.02 -2.33 -0.17
C GLN A 70 8.98 -1.17 -0.45
N ARG A 71 10.24 -1.35 -0.04
CA ARG A 71 11.32 -0.45 -0.41
C ARG A 71 11.87 -0.81 -1.78
N MET A 72 11.97 0.16 -2.69
CA MET A 72 12.16 -0.08 -4.11
C MET A 72 13.53 -0.65 -4.46
N ARG A 73 14.57 -0.38 -3.67
CA ARG A 73 15.88 -1.01 -3.88
C ARG A 73 15.90 -2.53 -3.66
N TYR A 74 14.90 -3.08 -2.97
CA TYR A 74 14.74 -4.51 -2.69
C TYR A 74 13.60 -5.16 -3.50
N ARG A 75 13.05 -4.47 -4.51
CA ARG A 75 11.89 -4.93 -5.29
C ARG A 75 12.08 -6.26 -6.03
N ASN A 76 13.34 -6.68 -6.25
CA ASN A 76 13.67 -7.96 -6.90
C ASN A 76 13.89 -9.11 -5.90
N GLY A 77 13.70 -8.87 -4.60
CA GLY A 77 13.99 -9.82 -3.53
C GLY A 77 15.09 -9.31 -2.59
N TYR A 78 14.97 -9.65 -1.31
CA TYR A 78 15.90 -9.23 -0.26
C TYR A 78 17.24 -9.99 -0.30
N ASP A 79 17.28 -11.14 -0.98
CA ASP A 79 18.45 -11.96 -1.25
C ASP A 79 19.18 -11.54 -2.55
N LYS A 80 18.63 -10.57 -3.30
CA LYS A 80 19.20 -10.09 -4.56
C LYS A 80 20.01 -8.80 -4.37
N PRO A 81 20.96 -8.49 -5.27
CA PRO A 81 21.61 -7.19 -5.28
C PRO A 81 20.60 -6.05 -5.34
N GLN A 82 20.92 -4.95 -4.67
CA GLN A 82 20.10 -3.75 -4.69
C GLN A 82 20.00 -3.17 -6.10
N VAL A 83 18.83 -2.64 -6.44
CA VAL A 83 18.53 -2.10 -7.77
C VAL A 83 17.95 -0.70 -7.68
N TRP A 84 18.32 0.19 -8.59
CA TRP A 84 17.88 1.59 -8.54
C TRP A 84 16.69 1.85 -9.47
N MET A 85 15.87 2.84 -9.12
CA MET A 85 14.83 3.35 -10.01
C MET A 85 15.44 4.34 -10.99
N GLU A 86 14.97 4.29 -12.24
CA GLU A 86 15.18 5.30 -13.26
C GLU A 86 13.99 6.26 -13.23
N ALA A 87 14.26 7.57 -13.29
CA ALA A 87 13.23 8.59 -13.17
C ALA A 87 12.13 8.40 -14.22
N GLY A 88 10.87 8.31 -13.78
CA GLY A 88 9.70 8.16 -14.64
C GLY A 88 9.47 6.74 -15.22
N LYS A 89 10.42 5.81 -15.06
CA LYS A 89 10.22 4.42 -15.50
C LYS A 89 9.20 3.72 -14.62
N VAL A 90 8.27 3.00 -15.25
CA VAL A 90 7.24 2.22 -14.56
C VAL A 90 7.77 0.84 -14.20
N TYR A 91 7.66 0.48 -12.92
CA TYR A 91 8.06 -0.81 -12.38
C TYR A 91 6.83 -1.56 -11.87
N LYS A 92 6.72 -2.84 -12.22
CA LYS A 92 5.79 -3.77 -11.56
C LYS A 92 6.40 -4.22 -10.24
N VAL A 93 5.66 -4.10 -9.14
CA VAL A 93 6.09 -4.43 -7.79
C VAL A 93 5.01 -5.24 -7.12
N THR A 94 5.35 -6.46 -6.70
CA THR A 94 4.51 -7.25 -5.79
C THR A 94 4.94 -6.92 -4.37
N LEU A 95 4.01 -6.43 -3.54
CA LEU A 95 4.29 -6.11 -2.15
C LEU A 95 4.38 -7.39 -1.31
N GLN A 96 5.02 -7.27 -0.16
CA GLN A 96 5.12 -8.40 0.77
C GLN A 96 3.73 -8.91 1.16
N PRO A 97 3.56 -10.24 1.37
CA PRO A 97 2.26 -10.83 1.69
C PRO A 97 1.61 -10.20 2.93
N MET A 98 0.30 -9.98 2.84
CA MET A 98 -0.57 -9.61 3.96
C MET A 98 -1.56 -10.75 4.22
N THR A 99 -2.23 -10.76 5.37
CA THR A 99 -3.26 -11.77 5.68
C THR A 99 -4.35 -11.15 6.54
N THR A 100 -5.60 -11.55 6.29
CA THR A 100 -6.72 -11.15 7.14
C THR A 100 -7.75 -12.26 7.26
N SER A 101 -8.61 -12.13 8.26
CA SER A 101 -9.89 -12.82 8.35
C SER A 101 -10.89 -11.79 8.84
N ASN A 102 -11.63 -11.21 7.89
CA ASN A 102 -12.60 -10.15 8.14
C ASN A 102 -13.89 -10.43 7.36
N TYR A 103 -15.02 -10.22 8.02
CA TYR A 103 -16.32 -10.20 7.37
C TYR A 103 -16.71 -8.75 7.10
N PHE A 104 -16.78 -8.38 5.82
CA PHE A 104 -17.29 -7.09 5.40
C PHE A 104 -18.80 -7.20 5.26
N GLU A 105 -19.57 -6.50 6.10
CA GLU A 105 -21.03 -6.56 6.04
C GLU A 105 -21.60 -5.86 4.80
N ALA A 106 -22.89 -6.09 4.52
CA ALA A 106 -23.58 -5.31 3.49
C ALA A 106 -23.53 -3.81 3.84
N GLY A 107 -23.26 -2.97 2.83
CA GLY A 107 -23.06 -1.54 3.01
C GLY A 107 -21.62 -1.12 3.35
N HIS A 108 -20.77 -2.04 3.81
CA HIS A 108 -19.34 -1.77 3.98
C HIS A 108 -18.64 -1.58 2.62
N ARG A 109 -17.44 -1.01 2.63
CA ARG A 109 -16.57 -0.93 1.45
C ARG A 109 -15.22 -1.56 1.75
N ILE A 110 -14.65 -2.20 0.74
CA ILE A 110 -13.23 -2.57 0.76
C ILE A 110 -12.44 -1.35 0.28
N ARG A 111 -11.49 -0.90 1.08
CA ARG A 111 -10.61 0.22 0.75
C ARG A 111 -9.15 -0.19 0.76
N LEU A 112 -8.41 0.31 -0.22
CA LEU A 112 -6.97 0.23 -0.30
C LEU A 112 -6.41 1.65 -0.21
N GLU A 113 -5.59 1.89 0.80
CA GLU A 113 -4.77 3.09 0.88
C GLU A 113 -3.38 2.80 0.33
N VAL A 114 -2.85 3.70 -0.51
CA VAL A 114 -1.49 3.64 -1.03
C VAL A 114 -0.75 4.92 -0.69
N SER A 115 0.46 4.80 -0.15
CA SER A 115 1.34 5.94 0.15
C SER A 115 2.80 5.53 -0.01
N SER A 116 3.73 6.34 0.48
CA SER A 116 5.17 6.08 0.47
C SER A 116 5.82 6.19 1.85
N SER A 117 5.01 6.20 2.92
CA SER A 117 5.51 6.16 4.28
C SER A 117 4.46 5.61 5.25
N ASN A 118 4.92 4.91 6.29
CA ASN A 118 4.08 4.50 7.42
C ASN A 118 4.91 4.56 8.71
N PHE A 119 5.30 5.77 9.07
CA PHE A 119 6.10 6.04 10.26
C PHE A 119 5.19 6.12 11.50
N PRO A 120 5.60 5.60 12.68
CA PRO A 120 6.89 4.98 12.99
C PRO A 120 6.91 3.45 12.83
N ARG A 121 5.93 2.84 12.14
CA ARG A 121 5.91 1.38 11.92
C ARG A 121 7.10 0.92 11.08
N PHE A 122 7.48 1.70 10.07
CA PHE A 122 8.68 1.51 9.26
C PHE A 122 9.57 2.75 9.28
N ASP A 123 10.88 2.56 9.08
CA ASP A 123 11.80 3.66 8.86
C ASP A 123 11.44 4.42 7.58
N ARG A 124 11.58 5.73 7.58
CA ARG A 124 11.29 6.54 6.39
C ARG A 124 12.38 6.33 5.35
N ASN A 125 12.02 6.17 4.08
CA ASN A 125 12.99 6.29 2.99
C ASN A 125 13.49 7.74 2.88
N MET A 126 14.81 7.91 2.73
CA MET A 126 15.42 9.22 2.51
C MET A 126 15.38 9.64 1.03
N ASN A 127 14.96 8.72 0.15
CA ASN A 127 14.78 8.86 -1.30
C ASN A 127 16.06 9.17 -2.11
N THR A 128 17.22 9.06 -1.47
CA THR A 128 18.55 9.34 -2.07
C THR A 128 19.17 8.09 -2.70
N GLY A 129 18.74 6.90 -2.29
CA GLY A 129 19.46 5.64 -2.53
C GLY A 129 20.69 5.43 -1.64
N GLY A 130 20.93 6.31 -0.67
CA GLY A 130 22.02 6.21 0.30
C GLY A 130 21.73 5.22 1.42
N LYS A 131 22.57 5.25 2.46
CA LYS A 131 22.42 4.43 3.65
C LYS A 131 21.41 5.06 4.60
N ASN A 132 20.16 4.64 4.52
CA ASN A 132 19.05 5.16 5.34
C ASN A 132 19.36 5.38 6.84
N TYR A 133 20.22 4.56 7.44
CA TYR A 133 20.53 4.61 8.88
C TYR A 133 21.49 5.73 9.31
N ASP A 134 22.30 6.30 8.41
CA ASP A 134 23.25 7.39 8.71
C ASP A 134 22.96 8.69 7.95
N GLU A 135 21.90 8.69 7.13
CA GLU A 135 21.47 9.87 6.38
C GLU A 135 20.68 10.85 7.23
N THR A 136 21.01 12.14 7.09
CA THR A 136 20.34 13.22 7.82
C THR A 136 19.52 14.15 6.91
N ARG A 137 19.69 14.03 5.58
CA ARG A 137 19.03 14.87 4.58
C ARG A 137 18.39 13.99 3.52
N GLY A 138 17.07 13.97 3.49
CA GLY A 138 16.31 13.30 2.45
C GLY A 138 15.99 14.22 1.28
N VAL A 139 15.47 13.65 0.20
CA VAL A 139 14.91 14.39 -0.93
C VAL A 139 13.42 14.09 -1.06
N VAL A 140 12.66 15.06 -1.58
CA VAL A 140 11.24 14.84 -1.88
C VAL A 140 11.14 14.00 -3.15
N ALA A 141 10.45 12.87 -3.08
CA ALA A 141 10.14 12.03 -4.24
C ALA A 141 8.72 12.31 -4.74
N ARG A 142 8.54 12.43 -6.06
CA ARG A 142 7.25 12.47 -6.73
C ARG A 142 6.91 11.07 -7.23
N ASN A 143 6.08 10.39 -6.46
CA ASN A 143 5.67 9.02 -6.71
C ASN A 143 4.34 8.97 -7.45
N ALA A 144 4.17 7.97 -8.31
CA ALA A 144 2.93 7.72 -9.03
C ALA A 144 2.55 6.24 -8.98
N VAL A 145 1.24 5.99 -8.84
CA VAL A 145 0.63 4.66 -8.96
C VAL A 145 -0.17 4.63 -10.26
N HIS A 146 0.15 3.67 -11.14
CA HIS A 146 -0.45 3.52 -12.46
C HIS A 146 -1.51 2.42 -12.42
N HIS A 147 -2.73 2.69 -12.88
CA HIS A 147 -3.86 1.74 -12.81
C HIS A 147 -4.70 1.76 -14.10
N SER A 148 -4.06 1.49 -15.24
CA SER A 148 -4.66 1.47 -16.57
C SER A 148 -4.72 0.03 -17.14
N LYS A 149 -5.28 -0.15 -18.34
CA LYS A 149 -5.23 -1.44 -19.05
C LYS A 149 -3.79 -1.94 -19.28
N GLN A 150 -2.85 -1.03 -19.52
CA GLN A 150 -1.43 -1.36 -19.72
C GLN A 150 -0.72 -1.65 -18.39
N TYR A 151 -1.12 -0.94 -17.32
CA TYR A 151 -0.54 -1.03 -16.00
C TYR A 151 -1.61 -1.42 -14.98
N PRO A 152 -2.04 -2.69 -14.95
CA PRO A 152 -3.15 -3.13 -14.13
C PRO A 152 -2.69 -3.35 -12.68
N SER A 153 -2.50 -2.27 -11.92
CA SER A 153 -2.35 -2.38 -10.46
C SER A 153 -3.59 -3.04 -9.87
N GLU A 154 -3.41 -4.02 -9.00
CA GLU A 154 -4.49 -4.88 -8.51
C GLU A 154 -4.30 -5.30 -7.04
N LEU A 155 -5.42 -5.49 -6.37
CA LEU A 155 -5.57 -6.11 -5.07
C LEU A 155 -6.28 -7.46 -5.25
N LYS A 156 -5.62 -8.55 -4.86
CA LYS A 156 -6.21 -9.89 -4.81
C LYS A 156 -6.47 -10.28 -3.36
N ILE A 157 -7.68 -10.74 -3.11
CA ILE A 157 -8.17 -11.13 -1.79
C ILE A 157 -8.80 -12.51 -1.84
N THR A 158 -8.71 -13.25 -0.73
CA THR A 158 -9.25 -14.60 -0.61
C THR A 158 -10.69 -14.53 -0.11
N VAL A 159 -11.66 -14.63 -1.03
CA VAL A 159 -13.09 -14.64 -0.69
C VAL A 159 -13.53 -16.06 -0.36
N VAL A 160 -14.07 -16.27 0.83
CA VAL A 160 -14.64 -17.55 1.25
C VAL A 160 -16.12 -17.59 0.89
N LYS A 161 -16.52 -18.58 0.10
CA LYS A 161 -17.93 -18.85 -0.19
C LYS A 161 -18.46 -19.81 0.88
N LYS A 162 -19.59 -19.43 1.49
CA LYS A 162 -20.41 -20.35 2.28
C LYS A 162 -21.25 -21.23 1.38
#